data_AF-K4R703-F1
#
_entry.id   AF-K4R703-F1
#
_cell.length_a   1.000
_cell.length_b   1.000
_cell.length_c   1.000
_cell.angle_alpha   90.00
_cell.angle_beta   90.00
_cell.angle_gamma   90.00
#
_symmetry.space_group_name_H-M   'P 1'
#
loop_
_entity.id
_entity.type
_entity.pdbx_description
1 polymer ?
#
loop_
_entity_poly.entity_id
_entity_poly.type
_entity_poly.pdbx_seq_one_letter_code
_entity_poly.pdbx_strand_id
1 'polypeptide(L)'
;MDIAFVDAELGRVCNSDAARRARFGSEAAATLHRRLGEIAAATHLADLRHVASARLRSGPPDDRFARLVSLGVYGELLVHPRDSPPVLDQNGLLDEHSVRAVIVTAITITR
;
A
#
# COMPACT_ATOMS: atom_id res chain seq x y z
N MET A 1 -0.79 10.21 5.53
CA MET A 1 0.46 9.42 5.59
C MET A 1 1.20 9.60 4.28
N ASP A 2 2.53 9.72 4.33
CA ASP A 2 3.36 9.85 3.13
C ASP A 2 3.42 8.55 2.34
N ILE A 3 3.38 8.65 1.02
CA ILE A 3 3.54 7.51 0.10
C ILE A 3 4.74 7.75 -0.79
N ALA A 4 5.74 6.88 -0.69
CA ALA A 4 6.86 6.77 -1.62
C ALA A 4 6.68 5.53 -2.50
N PHE A 5 7.51 5.43 -3.54
CA PHE A 5 7.51 4.31 -4.48
C PHE A 5 8.92 3.77 -4.60
N VAL A 6 9.06 2.43 -4.68
CA VAL A 6 10.38 1.78 -4.76
C VAL A 6 11.18 2.21 -5.99
N ASP A 7 10.49 2.54 -7.08
CA ASP A 7 11.10 3.01 -8.32
C ASP A 7 10.24 4.07 -9.03
N ALA A 8 10.86 4.71 -10.03
CA ALA A 8 10.23 5.77 -10.81
C ALA A 8 9.10 5.27 -11.73
N GLU A 9 9.15 4.01 -12.19
CA GLU A 9 8.08 3.44 -13.02
C GLU A 9 6.81 3.31 -12.19
N LEU A 10 6.92 2.74 -11.00
CA LEU A 10 5.83 2.56 -10.08
C LEU A 10 5.26 3.89 -9.61
N GLY A 11 6.13 4.86 -9.31
CA GLY A 11 5.70 6.24 -9.02
C GLY A 11 4.94 6.87 -10.18
N ARG A 12 5.43 6.74 -11.41
CA ARG A 12 4.73 7.24 -12.61
C ARG A 12 3.37 6.58 -12.77
N VAL A 13 3.31 5.25 -12.64
CA VAL A 13 2.05 4.50 -12.73
C VAL A 13 1.09 5.01 -11.68
N CYS A 14 1.45 5.04 -10.40
CA CYS A 14 0.54 5.47 -9.33
C CYS A 14 0.06 6.93 -9.45
N ASN A 15 0.93 7.84 -9.91
CA ASN A 15 0.63 9.28 -9.94
C ASN A 15 -0.04 9.77 -11.24
N SER A 16 0.06 9.03 -12.35
CA SER A 16 -0.54 9.44 -13.63
C SER A 16 -1.79 8.63 -13.96
N ASP A 17 -2.93 9.30 -14.13
CA ASP A 17 -4.18 8.65 -14.50
C ASP A 17 -4.10 7.93 -15.85
N ALA A 18 -3.47 8.56 -16.84
CA ALA A 18 -3.23 7.94 -18.14
C ALA A 18 -2.36 6.68 -18.01
N ALA A 19 -1.29 6.73 -17.20
CA ALA A 19 -0.40 5.59 -16.99
C ALA A 19 -1.10 4.43 -16.23
N ARG A 20 -1.87 4.72 -15.18
CA ARG A 20 -2.66 3.70 -14.47
C ARG A 20 -3.64 3.01 -15.41
N ARG A 21 -4.42 3.79 -16.16
CA ARG A 21 -5.44 3.26 -17.07
C ARG A 21 -4.82 2.41 -18.18
N ALA A 22 -3.72 2.88 -18.76
CA ALA A 22 -3.00 2.12 -19.78
C ALA A 22 -2.46 0.78 -19.25
N ARG A 23 -2.03 0.74 -17.98
CA ARG A 23 -1.45 -0.47 -17.39
C ARG A 23 -2.48 -1.46 -16.85
N PHE A 24 -3.56 -0.98 -16.24
CA PHE A 24 -4.49 -1.82 -15.48
C PHE A 24 -5.94 -1.83 -16.00
N GLY A 25 -6.26 -0.96 -16.97
CA GLY A 25 -7.65 -0.72 -17.37
C GLY A 25 -8.38 0.23 -16.42
N SER A 26 -9.54 0.73 -16.85
CA SER A 26 -10.25 1.83 -16.18
C SER A 26 -10.67 1.52 -14.74
N GLU A 27 -11.25 0.35 -14.50
CA GLU A 27 -11.81 0.01 -13.18
C GLU A 27 -10.73 -0.25 -12.12
N ALA A 28 -9.71 -1.04 -12.47
CA ALA A 28 -8.57 -1.29 -11.59
C ALA A 28 -7.77 -0.01 -11.34
N ALA A 29 -7.61 0.86 -12.35
CA ALA A 29 -6.98 2.16 -12.20
C ALA A 29 -7.74 3.09 -11.24
N ALA A 30 -9.07 3.12 -11.33
CA ALA A 30 -9.90 3.90 -10.41
C ALA A 30 -9.82 3.37 -8.98
N THR A 31 -9.84 2.04 -8.81
CA THR A 31 -9.72 1.41 -7.49
C THR A 31 -8.34 1.65 -6.88
N LEU A 32 -7.27 1.52 -7.66
CA LEU A 32 -5.91 1.86 -7.24
C LEU A 32 -5.81 3.32 -6.78
N HIS A 33 -6.32 4.26 -7.58
CA HIS A 33 -6.29 5.68 -7.24
C HIS A 33 -7.01 5.96 -5.93
N ARG A 34 -8.21 5.39 -5.75
CA ARG A 34 -8.97 5.52 -4.51
C ARG A 34 -8.21 4.96 -3.30
N ARG A 35 -7.59 3.79 -3.45
CA ARG A 35 -6.80 3.16 -2.37
C ARG A 35 -5.58 3.99 -1.99
N LEU A 36 -4.88 4.56 -2.96
CA LEU A 36 -3.79 5.50 -2.69
C LEU A 36 -4.30 6.74 -1.95
N GLY A 37 -5.49 7.24 -2.28
CA GLY A 37 -6.13 8.34 -1.54
C GLY A 37 -6.48 7.98 -0.09
N GLU A 38 -7.04 6.79 0.14
CA GLU A 38 -7.34 6.28 1.48
C GLU A 38 -6.06 6.12 2.32
N ILE A 39 -4.98 5.61 1.72
CA ILE A 39 -3.65 5.53 2.37
C ILE A 39 -3.12 6.93 2.69
N ALA A 40 -3.20 7.88 1.76
CA ALA A 40 -2.72 9.24 1.96
C ALA A 40 -3.49 9.97 3.08
N ALA A 41 -4.78 9.70 3.21
CA ALA A 41 -5.65 10.28 4.24
C ALA A 41 -5.46 9.68 5.64
N ALA A 42 -4.95 8.44 5.75
CA ALA A 42 -4.66 7.82 7.04
C ALA A 42 -3.55 8.56 7.80
N THR A 43 -3.66 8.60 9.13
CA THR A 43 -2.60 9.16 9.99
C THR A 43 -1.51 8.12 10.25
N HIS A 44 -1.93 6.87 10.39
CA HIS A 44 -1.11 5.71 10.70
C HIS A 44 -1.47 4.53 9.81
N LEU A 45 -0.53 3.60 9.60
CA LEU A 45 -0.81 2.36 8.87
C LEU A 45 -1.93 1.55 9.53
N ALA A 46 -1.99 1.55 10.87
CA ALA A 46 -3.03 0.88 11.64
C ALA A 46 -4.46 1.34 11.27
N ASP A 47 -4.64 2.61 10.86
CA ASP A 47 -5.95 3.17 10.50
C ASP A 47 -6.59 2.42 9.32
N LEU A 48 -5.76 1.84 8.43
CA LEU A 48 -6.23 1.06 7.28
C LEU A 48 -6.91 -0.25 7.67
N ARG A 49 -6.73 -0.75 8.91
CA ARG A 49 -7.47 -1.91 9.42
C ARG A 49 -8.96 -1.62 9.57
N HIS A 50 -9.32 -0.35 9.82
CA HIS A 50 -10.71 0.07 9.96
C HIS A 50 -11.38 0.37 8.62
N VAL A 51 -10.59 0.49 7.54
CA VAL A 51 -11.11 0.64 6.18
C VAL A 51 -11.43 -0.74 5.63
N ALA A 52 -12.68 -1.17 5.76
CA ALA A 52 -13.14 -2.50 5.35
C ALA A 52 -12.81 -2.84 3.88
N SER A 53 -12.70 -1.83 3.01
CA SER A 53 -12.35 -2.00 1.60
C SER A 53 -10.85 -2.12 1.34
N ALA A 54 -10.00 -1.69 2.27
CA ALA A 54 -8.54 -1.78 2.19
C ALA A 54 -8.00 -3.10 2.75
N ARG A 55 -8.72 -3.77 3.67
CA ARG A 55 -8.38 -5.09 4.25
C ARG A 55 -6.87 -5.29 4.44
N LEU A 56 -6.27 -4.49 5.32
CA LEU A 56 -4.84 -4.58 5.60
C LEU A 56 -4.49 -5.99 6.12
N ARG A 57 -3.56 -6.67 5.46
CA ARG A 57 -3.07 -8.02 5.81
C ARG A 57 -1.55 -8.03 5.93
N SER A 58 -1.03 -9.04 6.62
CA SER A 58 0.39 -9.34 6.61
C SER A 58 0.89 -9.59 5.17
N GLY A 59 2.11 -9.15 4.88
CA GLY A 59 2.79 -9.42 3.62
C GLY A 59 3.24 -10.88 3.49
N PRO A 60 4.04 -11.16 2.45
CA PRO A 60 4.68 -12.46 2.24
C PRO A 60 5.44 -12.97 3.48
N PRO A 61 5.52 -14.30 3.71
CA PRO A 61 6.12 -14.87 4.93
C PRO A 61 7.60 -14.52 5.15
N ASP A 62 8.31 -14.22 4.06
CA ASP A 62 9.71 -13.80 4.03
C ASP A 62 9.91 -12.32 4.36
N ASP A 63 8.84 -11.51 4.36
CA ASP A 63 8.88 -10.11 4.80
C ASP A 63 7.83 -9.80 5.86
N ARG A 64 8.26 -9.89 7.13
CA ARG A 64 7.41 -9.63 8.30
C ARG A 64 6.95 -8.17 8.44
N PHE A 65 7.62 -7.23 7.76
CA PHE A 65 7.31 -5.80 7.83
C PHE A 65 6.40 -5.35 6.69
N ALA A 66 6.36 -6.11 5.60
CA ALA A 66 5.45 -5.85 4.50
C ALA A 66 3.98 -6.00 4.92
N ARG A 67 3.13 -5.22 4.26
CA ARG A 67 1.67 -5.30 4.36
C ARG A 67 1.05 -5.31 2.99
N LEU A 68 -0.07 -6.04 2.88
CA LEU A 68 -0.90 -6.07 1.70
C LEU A 68 -2.15 -5.22 1.92
N VAL A 69 -2.37 -4.25 1.04
CA VAL A 69 -3.60 -3.45 0.97
C VAL A 69 -4.43 -3.94 -0.22
N SER A 70 -5.66 -4.37 0.05
CA SER A 70 -6.57 -4.91 -0.96
C SER A 70 -7.06 -3.84 -1.92
N LEU A 71 -7.04 -4.16 -3.22
CA LEU A 71 -7.73 -3.46 -4.31
C LEU A 71 -9.09 -4.14 -4.62
N GLY A 72 -9.66 -4.88 -3.66
CA GLY A 72 -10.88 -5.66 -3.88
C GLY A 72 -10.65 -6.83 -4.83
N VAL A 73 -11.54 -7.00 -5.81
CA VAL A 73 -11.44 -8.06 -6.83
C VAL A 73 -10.27 -7.85 -7.80
N TYR A 74 -9.74 -6.63 -7.88
CA TYR A 74 -8.70 -6.27 -8.83
C TYR A 74 -7.30 -6.66 -8.38
N GLY A 75 -7.09 -7.04 -7.12
CA GLY A 75 -5.78 -7.46 -6.61
C GLY A 75 -5.34 -6.71 -5.36
N GLU A 76 -4.04 -6.42 -5.25
CA GLU A 76 -3.41 -6.02 -3.98
C GLU A 76 -2.19 -5.09 -4.20
N LEU A 77 -1.93 -4.24 -3.22
CA LEU A 77 -0.74 -3.39 -3.10
C LEU A 77 0.18 -3.93 -2.01
N LEU A 78 1.47 -4.10 -2.32
CA LEU A 78 2.48 -4.39 -1.32
C LEU A 78 3.11 -3.08 -0.84
N VAL A 79 3.08 -2.85 0.47
CA VAL A 79 3.65 -1.66 1.11
C VAL A 79 4.57 -2.03 2.26
N HIS A 80 5.60 -1.22 2.46
CA HIS A 80 6.55 -1.34 3.58
C HIS A 80 6.60 -0.01 4.34
N PRO A 81 6.91 -0.01 5.63
CA PRO A 81 7.31 1.22 6.32
C PRO A 81 8.47 1.89 5.58
N ARG A 82 8.44 3.22 5.48
CA ARG A 82 9.54 3.97 4.86
C ARG A 82 10.80 3.93 5.72
N ASP A 83 10.63 3.98 7.04
CA ASP A 83 11.75 4.01 7.97
C ASP A 83 12.41 2.62 8.06
N SER A 84 13.74 2.59 8.01
CA SER A 84 14.55 1.38 8.08
C SER A 84 15.68 1.57 9.10
N PRO A 85 15.66 0.86 10.24
CA PRO A 85 14.65 -0.13 10.63
C PRO A 85 13.31 0.52 11.05
N PRO A 86 12.17 -0.18 10.89
CA PRO A 86 10.91 0.30 11.43
C PRO A 86 10.86 0.15 12.95
N VAL A 87 9.98 0.93 13.59
CA VAL A 87 9.67 0.78 15.01
C VAL A 87 8.89 -0.52 15.24
N LEU A 88 9.24 -1.22 16.31
CA LEU A 88 8.65 -2.50 16.68
C LEU A 88 7.82 -2.39 17.95
N ASP A 89 6.80 -3.24 18.07
CA ASP A 89 6.03 -3.41 19.29
C ASP A 89 6.77 -4.27 20.33
N GLN A 90 6.16 -4.45 21.49
CA GLN A 90 6.69 -5.27 22.59
C GLN A 90 6.92 -6.76 22.22
N ASN A 91 6.33 -7.23 21.13
CA ASN A 91 6.49 -8.59 20.61
C ASN A 91 7.54 -8.67 19.48
N GLY A 92 8.20 -7.57 19.15
CA GLY A 92 9.14 -7.47 18.03
C GLY A 92 8.48 -7.46 16.65
N LEU A 93 7.16 -7.27 16.58
CA LEU A 93 6.40 -7.11 15.35
C LEU A 93 6.38 -5.65 14.93
N LEU A 94 5.99 -5.37 13.68
CA LEU A 94 5.81 -3.99 13.22
C LEU A 94 4.77 -3.27 14.08
N ASP A 95 5.14 -2.14 14.68
CA ASP A 95 4.17 -1.23 15.26
C ASP A 95 3.49 -0.42 14.16
N GLU A 96 2.29 -0.83 13.75
CA GLU A 96 1.54 -0.13 12.70
C GLU A 96 1.06 1.27 13.12
N HIS A 97 1.02 1.58 14.43
CA HIS A 97 0.67 2.91 14.93
C HIS A 97 1.84 3.89 14.86
N SER A 98 3.09 3.43 14.73
CA SER A 98 4.22 4.33 14.52
C SER A 98 4.45 4.64 13.04
N VAL A 99 3.90 3.85 12.12
CA VAL A 99 4.13 4.01 10.67
C VAL A 99 3.32 5.18 10.12
N ARG A 100 4.00 6.28 9.79
CA ARG A 100 3.42 7.50 9.19
C ARG A 100 3.81 7.72 7.73
N ALA A 101 4.65 6.84 7.19
CA ALA A 101 5.13 6.87 5.81
C ALA A 101 5.34 5.45 5.32
N VAL A 102 4.91 5.15 4.09
CA VAL A 102 5.08 3.85 3.44
C VAL A 102 5.75 3.97 2.07
N ILE A 103 6.40 2.90 1.65
CA ILE A 103 6.90 2.70 0.29
C ILE A 103 6.01 1.64 -0.36
N VAL A 104 5.37 1.97 -1.48
CA VAL A 104 4.73 0.96 -2.34
C VAL A 104 5.84 0.24 -3.11
N THR A 105 5.92 -1.08 -2.98
CA THR A 105 6.97 -1.91 -3.58
C THR A 105 6.45 -2.75 -4.74
N ALA A 106 5.15 -3.08 -4.76
CA ALA A 106 4.55 -3.81 -5.87
C ALA A 106 3.03 -3.57 -5.98
N ILE A 107 2.51 -3.81 -7.18
CA ILE A 107 1.07 -3.89 -7.48
C ILE A 107 0.83 -5.22 -8.17
N THR A 108 -0.01 -6.06 -7.57
CA THR A 108 -0.45 -7.33 -8.16
C THR A 108 -1.90 -7.19 -8.57
N ILE A 109 -2.20 -7.37 -9.86
CA ILE A 109 -3.57 -7.32 -10.38
C ILE A 109 -4.02 -8.73 -10.76
N THR A 110 -5.15 -9.18 -10.22
CA THR A 110 -5.82 -10.42 -10.64
C THR A 110 -6.67 -10.13 -11.88
N ARG A 111 -6.35 -10.81 -12.98
CA ARG A 111 -7.13 -10.76 -14.23
C ARG A 111 -8.33 -11.69 -14.16
#